data_AF-A0A661I0D4-F1
#
_entry.id   AF-A0A661I0D4-F1
#
_cell.length_a   1.000
_cell.length_b   1.000
_cell.length_c   1.000
_cell.angle_alpha   90.00
_cell.angle_beta   90.00
_cell.angle_gamma   90.00
#
_symmetry.space_group_name_H-M   'P 1'
#
loop_
_entity.id
_entity.type
_entity.pdbx_description
1 polymer ?
#
loop_
_entity_poly.entity_id
_entity_poly.type
_entity_poly.pdbx_seq_one_letter_code
_entity_poly.pdbx_strand_id
1 'polypeptide(L)'
;MEILLYIGLAAILTYLIWGFVVSFQVVLAMGGTKWALRWIKVRYSYKVFYAEVLIFYPMILLAYLFLEVIPYYLFGVKKLVSFDLDHLFERLFQE
;
A
#
# COMPACT_ATOMS: atom_id res chain seq x y z
N MET A 1 23.46 -23.18 -9.64
CA MET A 1 22.82 -22.12 -10.45
C MET A 1 21.30 -22.17 -10.34
N GLU A 2 20.67 -23.35 -10.45
CA GLU A 2 19.22 -23.52 -10.34
C GLU A 2 18.63 -23.10 -8.98
N ILE A 3 19.29 -23.43 -7.86
CA ILE A 3 18.82 -23.03 -6.51
C ILE A 3 18.71 -21.51 -6.36
N LEU A 4 19.67 -20.76 -6.92
CA LEU A 4 19.64 -19.29 -6.89
C LEU A 4 18.47 -18.73 -7.71
N LEU A 5 18.13 -19.37 -8.84
CA LEU A 5 16.96 -18.99 -9.63
C LEU A 5 15.66 -19.22 -8.85
N TYR A 6 15.52 -20.36 -8.16
CA TYR A 6 14.33 -20.64 -7.34
C TYR A 6 14.20 -19.66 -6.16
N ILE A 7 15.30 -19.33 -5.50
CA ILE A 7 15.30 -18.32 -4.41
C ILE A 7 14.92 -16.95 -4.96
N GLY A 8 15.48 -16.56 -6.10
CA GLY A 8 15.14 -15.30 -6.77
C GLY A 8 13.65 -15.23 -7.14
N LEU A 9 13.11 -16.30 -7.72
CA LEU A 9 11.69 -16.40 -8.05
C LEU A 9 10.80 -16.31 -6.81
N ALA A 10 11.15 -17.04 -5.74
CA ALA A 10 10.41 -16.99 -4.49
C ALA A 10 10.40 -15.57 -3.89
N ALA A 11 11.55 -14.89 -3.88
CA ALA A 11 11.66 -13.52 -3.38
C ALA A 11 10.81 -12.54 -4.21
N ILE A 12 10.82 -12.67 -5.54
CA ILE A 12 9.99 -11.83 -6.44
C ILE A 12 8.51 -12.08 -6.17
N LEU A 13 8.08 -13.35 -6.09
CA LEU A 13 6.68 -13.69 -5.83
C LEU A 13 6.22 -13.20 -4.46
N THR A 14 7.05 -13.35 -3.43
CA THR A 14 6.76 -12.81 -2.10
C THR A 14 6.65 -11.29 -2.14
N TYR A 15 7.58 -10.60 -2.82
CA TYR A 15 7.51 -9.15 -2.98
C TYR A 15 6.22 -8.72 -3.68
N LEU A 16 5.81 -9.41 -4.75
CA LEU A 16 4.58 -9.08 -5.47
C LEU A 16 3.34 -9.33 -4.61
N ILE A 17 3.19 -10.52 -4.04
CA ILE A 17 2.00 -10.91 -3.26
C ILE A 17 1.87 -10.03 -2.02
N TRP A 18 2.95 -9.87 -1.25
CA TRP A 18 2.92 -9.03 -0.05
C TRP A 18 2.77 -7.56 -0.42
N GLY A 19 3.45 -7.11 -1.46
CA GLY A 19 3.33 -5.76 -2.00
C GLY A 19 1.92 -5.41 -2.42
N PHE A 20 1.16 -6.32 -3.04
CA PHE A 20 -0.26 -6.09 -3.36
C PHE A 20 -1.10 -5.90 -2.10
N VAL A 21 -0.91 -6.75 -1.08
CA VAL A 21 -1.63 -6.65 0.19
C VAL A 21 -1.36 -5.31 0.84
N VAL A 22 -0.09 -4.94 1.01
CA VAL A 22 0.31 -3.67 1.62
C VAL A 22 -0.24 -2.49 0.82
N SER A 23 -0.10 -2.52 -0.51
CA SER A 23 -0.50 -1.41 -1.37
C SER A 23 -2.00 -1.14 -1.33
N PHE A 24 -2.84 -2.19 -1.38
CA PHE A 24 -4.28 -2.01 -1.24
C PHE A 24 -4.66 -1.48 0.14
N GLN A 25 -4.03 -1.97 1.20
CA GLN A 25 -4.31 -1.47 2.55
C GLN A 25 -3.92 0.00 2.70
N VAL A 26 -2.78 0.41 2.16
CA VAL A 26 -2.32 1.81 2.17
C VAL A 26 -3.28 2.71 1.40
N VAL A 27 -3.64 2.35 0.16
CA VAL A 27 -4.54 3.16 -0.67
C VAL A 27 -5.94 3.28 -0.06
N LEU A 28 -6.50 2.17 0.43
CA LEU A 28 -7.79 2.19 1.14
C LEU A 28 -7.73 3.00 2.43
N ALA A 29 -6.61 2.93 3.17
CA ALA A 29 -6.41 3.69 4.39
C ALA A 29 -6.27 5.21 4.11
N MET A 30 -5.60 5.61 3.03
CA MET A 30 -5.59 7.01 2.56
C MET A 30 -7.03 7.50 2.29
N GLY A 31 -7.85 6.66 1.66
CA GLY A 31 -9.28 6.91 1.45
C GLY A 31 -10.13 6.97 2.73
N GLY A 32 -9.55 6.67 3.90
CA GLY A 32 -10.23 6.71 5.19
C GLY A 32 -11.04 5.46 5.51
N THR A 33 -10.84 4.34 4.81
CA THR A 33 -11.56 3.09 5.08
C THR A 33 -11.22 2.59 6.50
N LYS A 34 -12.22 2.58 7.39
CA LYS A 34 -12.07 2.18 8.80
C LYS A 34 -11.45 0.78 8.96
N TRP A 35 -11.80 -0.15 8.07
CA TRP A 35 -11.26 -1.50 8.09
C TRP A 35 -9.76 -1.53 7.78
N ALA A 36 -9.31 -0.81 6.74
CA ALA A 36 -7.89 -0.73 6.38
C ALA A 36 -7.07 -0.05 7.48
N LEU A 37 -7.58 1.06 8.03
CA LEU A 37 -6.96 1.75 9.16
C LEU A 37 -6.80 0.82 10.38
N ARG A 38 -7.85 0.06 10.72
CA ARG A 38 -7.80 -0.91 11.83
C ARG A 38 -6.83 -2.06 11.53
N TRP A 39 -6.84 -2.56 10.29
CA TRP A 39 -5.97 -3.66 9.87
C TRP A 39 -4.50 -3.30 10.04
N ILE A 40 -4.12 -2.05 9.69
CA ILE A 40 -2.77 -1.52 9.86
C ILE A 40 -2.45 -1.31 11.34
N LYS A 41 -3.32 -0.62 12.10
CA LYS A 41 -3.08 -0.34 13.53
C LYS A 41 -2.88 -1.59 14.39
N VAL A 42 -3.56 -2.70 14.06
CA VAL A 42 -3.45 -3.96 14.83
C VAL A 42 -2.16 -4.72 14.50
N ARG A 43 -1.60 -4.57 13.30
CA ARG A 43 -0.46 -5.37 12.83
C ARG A 43 0.88 -4.67 12.91
N TYR A 44 0.89 -3.34 12.88
CA TYR A 44 2.13 -2.59 12.71
C TYR A 44 2.37 -1.59 13.83
N SER A 45 3.65 -1.46 14.17
CA SER A 45 4.17 -0.24 14.78
C SER A 45 4.56 0.76 13.68
N TYR A 46 4.69 2.04 14.05
CA TYR A 46 5.13 3.10 13.14
C TYR A 46 6.37 2.70 12.33
N LYS A 47 7.43 2.22 13.01
CA LYS A 47 8.71 1.90 12.37
C LYS A 47 8.59 0.79 11.32
N VAL A 48 7.82 -0.26 11.64
CA VAL A 48 7.64 -1.41 10.73
C VAL A 48 6.79 -0.99 9.53
N PHE A 49 5.70 -0.26 9.77
CA PHE A 49 4.85 0.22 8.68
C PHE A 49 5.60 1.18 7.76
N TYR A 50 6.40 2.09 8.32
CA TYR A 50 7.24 3.02 7.56
C TYR A 50 8.22 2.28 6.65
N ALA A 51 8.90 1.25 7.17
CA ALA A 51 9.80 0.43 6.39
C ALA A 51 9.07 -0.29 5.25
N GLU A 52 7.90 -0.88 5.51
CA GLU A 52 7.12 -1.56 4.46
C GLU A 52 6.59 -0.58 3.40
N VAL A 53 6.10 0.59 3.80
CA VAL A 53 5.66 1.63 2.85
C VAL A 53 6.82 2.05 1.94
N LEU A 54 8.04 2.16 2.47
CA LEU A 54 9.22 2.48 1.68
C LEU A 54 9.60 1.34 0.73
N ILE A 55 9.62 0.10 1.20
CA ILE A 55 9.95 -1.08 0.39
C ILE A 55 8.94 -1.26 -0.75
N PHE A 56 7.65 -1.11 -0.46
CA PHE A 56 6.57 -1.33 -1.42
C PHE A 56 6.08 -0.05 -2.10
N TYR A 57 6.80 1.07 -1.97
CA TYR A 57 6.41 2.35 -2.56
C TYR A 57 6.07 2.26 -4.06
N PRO A 58 6.85 1.55 -4.91
CA PRO A 58 6.48 1.40 -6.32
C PRO A 58 5.14 0.68 -6.53
N MET A 59 4.84 -0.33 -5.69
CA MET A 59 3.58 -1.07 -5.74
C MET A 59 2.41 -0.21 -5.24
N ILE A 60 2.64 0.65 -4.23
CA ILE A 60 1.65 1.59 -3.70
C ILE A 60 1.27 2.61 -4.78
N LEU A 61 2.25 3.15 -5.52
CA LEU A 61 2.00 4.04 -6.65
C LEU A 61 1.18 3.35 -7.76
N LEU A 62 1.51 2.10 -8.10
CA LEU A 62 0.72 1.32 -9.06
C LEU A 62 -0.72 1.12 -8.58
N ALA A 63 -0.91 0.72 -7.32
CA ALA A 63 -2.24 0.55 -6.75
C ALA A 63 -3.04 1.86 -6.75
N TYR A 64 -2.41 2.99 -6.40
CA TYR A 64 -3.04 4.31 -6.46
C TYR A 64 -3.44 4.69 -7.88
N LEU A 65 -2.56 4.44 -8.86
CA LEU A 65 -2.86 4.66 -10.27
C LEU A 65 -4.12 3.87 -10.70
N PHE A 66 -4.18 2.58 -10.39
CA PHE A 66 -5.29 1.72 -10.81
C PHE A 66 -6.60 1.96 -10.03
N LEU A 67 -6.53 2.29 -8.74
CA LEU A 67 -7.72 2.39 -7.88
C LEU A 67 -8.29 3.81 -7.80
N GLU A 68 -7.46 4.84 -7.97
CA GLU A 68 -7.88 6.23 -7.81
C GLU A 68 -7.78 7.00 -9.13
N VAL A 69 -6.60 7.00 -9.77
CA VAL A 69 -6.34 7.83 -10.95
C VAL A 69 -7.13 7.36 -12.16
N ILE A 70 -7.01 6.08 -12.53
CA ILE A 70 -7.72 5.52 -13.69
C ILE A 70 -9.24 5.67 -13.54
N PRO A 71 -9.86 5.34 -12.40
CA PRO A 71 -11.30 5.49 -12.25
C PRO A 71 -11.79 6.93 -12.26
N TYR A 72 -10.99 7.86 -11.73
CA TYR A 72 -11.28 9.28 -11.80
C TYR A 72 -11.36 9.77 -13.26
N TYR A 73 -10.35 9.44 -14.08
CA TYR A 73 -10.29 9.90 -15.46
C TYR A 73 -11.19 9.14 -16.43
N LEU A 74 -11.38 7.82 -16.26
CA LEU A 74 -12.15 7.00 -17.20
C LEU A 74 -13.63 6.85 -16.84
N PHE A 75 -13.96 6.81 -15.55
CA PHE A 75 -15.34 6.56 -15.09
C PHE A 75 -15.98 7.78 -14.41
N GLY A 76 -15.27 8.91 -14.31
CA GLY A 76 -15.82 10.16 -13.78
C GLY A 76 -16.15 10.11 -12.29
N VAL A 77 -15.44 9.27 -11.51
CA VAL A 77 -15.60 9.21 -10.05
C VAL A 77 -15.28 10.57 -9.45
N LYS A 78 -16.24 11.21 -8.78
CA LYS A 78 -16.12 12.63 -8.37
C LYS A 78 -15.15 12.90 -7.22
N LYS A 79 -14.63 11.86 -6.56
CA LYS A 79 -13.78 12.00 -5.37
C LYS A 79 -12.45 11.30 -5.62
N LEU A 80 -11.41 12.08 -5.88
CA LEU A 80 -10.03 11.58 -5.92
C LEU A 80 -9.46 11.64 -4.50
N VAL A 81 -8.98 10.51 -3.98
CA VAL A 81 -8.22 10.50 -2.73
C VAL A 81 -6.85 11.13 -2.99
N SER A 82 -6.41 12.07 -2.17
CA SER A 82 -5.05 12.63 -2.28
C SER A 82 -4.02 11.58 -1.90
N PHE A 83 -2.94 11.48 -2.68
CA PHE A 83 -1.78 10.68 -2.31
C PHE A 83 -0.99 11.42 -1.24
N ASP A 84 -1.29 11.13 0.03
CA ASP A 84 -0.69 11.80 1.18
C ASP A 84 -0.33 10.75 2.25
N LEU A 85 0.93 10.33 2.24
CA LEU A 85 1.43 9.37 3.21
C LEU A 85 1.65 10.03 4.58
N ASP A 86 2.06 11.29 4.63
CA ASP A 86 2.32 11.98 5.90
C ASP A 86 1.03 12.06 6.73
N HIS A 87 -0.06 12.52 6.12
CA HIS A 87 -1.38 12.54 6.77
C HIS A 87 -1.87 11.14 7.16
N LEU A 88 -1.54 10.11 6.35
CA LEU A 88 -1.86 8.73 6.70
C LEU A 88 -1.12 8.28 7.96
N PHE A 89 0.18 8.57 8.07
CA PHE A 89 0.99 8.23 9.24
C PHE A 89 0.53 8.97 10.50
N GLU A 90 0.22 10.26 10.38
CA GLU A 90 -0.36 11.06 11.46
C GLU A 90 -1.68 10.42 11.93
N ARG A 91 -2.61 10.15 11.01
CA ARG A 91 -3.90 9.50 11.34
C ARG A 91 -3.74 8.12 12.00
N LEU A 92 -2.70 7.37 11.61
CA LEU A 92 -2.50 6.02 12.10
C LEU A 92 -1.85 5.97 13.48
N PHE A 93 -0.84 6.83 13.73
CA PHE A 93 0.09 6.66 14.85
C PHE A 93 0.30 7.91 15.72
N GLN A 94 -0.26 9.07 15.36
CA GLN A 94 -0.38 10.16 16.32
C GLN A 94 -1.68 9.96 17.10
N GLU A 95 -1.53 9.87 18.43
CA GLU A 95 -2.61 10.10 19.40
C GLU A 95 -2.74 11.59 19.68
#